data_AF-A0A536UU28-F1
#
_entry.id   AF-A0A536UU28-F1
#
_cell.length_a   1.000
_cell.length_b   1.000
_cell.length_c   1.000
_cell.angle_alpha   90.00
_cell.angle_beta   90.00
_cell.angle_gamma   90.00
#
_symmetry.space_group_name_H-M   'P 1'
#
loop_
_entity.id
_entity.type
_entity.pdbx_description
1 polymer ?
#
loop_
_entity_poly.entity_id
_entity_poly.type
_entity_poly.pdbx_seq_one_letter_code
_entity_poly.pdbx_strand_id
1 'polypeptide(L)' 'LRTVWVPHSYPGCSQHAPNEHLPAAVLREALSIMTGLYWDLGSGSTPHGSS' A
#
# COMPACT_ATOMS: atom_id res chain seq x y z
N LEU A 1 -11.99 -11.32 7.93
CA LEU A 1 -10.75 -10.56 8.23
C LEU A 1 -11.12 -9.11 8.50
N ARG A 2 -10.42 -8.43 9.42
CA ARG A 2 -10.55 -6.99 9.59
C ARG A 2 -9.90 -6.33 8.36
N THR A 3 -10.69 -5.66 7.53
CA THR A 3 -10.18 -5.01 6.32
C THR A 3 -9.36 -3.77 6.70
N VAL A 4 -8.15 -3.66 6.15
CA VAL A 4 -7.25 -2.51 6.32
C VAL A 4 -7.06 -1.83 4.98
N TRP A 5 -7.05 -0.50 4.97
CA TRP A 5 -6.76 0.30 3.78
C TRP A 5 -5.35 0.88 3.85
N VAL A 6 -4.58 0.73 2.77
CA VAL A 6 -3.21 1.26 2.64
C VAL A 6 -3.18 2.23 1.45
N PRO A 7 -3.20 3.56 1.68
CA PRO A 7 -3.26 4.53 0.61
C PRO A 7 -1.91 4.66 -0.10
N HIS A 8 -1.95 4.69 -1.43
CA HIS A 8 -0.79 4.98 -2.30
C HIS A 8 -1.01 6.23 -3.17
N SER A 9 -2.11 6.96 -2.91
CA SER A 9 -2.39 8.24 -3.53
C SER A 9 -1.62 9.36 -2.83
N TYR A 10 -1.57 10.53 -3.46
CA TYR A 10 -0.91 11.72 -2.93
C TYR A 10 -1.76 12.97 -3.27
N PRO A 11 -1.56 14.11 -2.56
CA PRO A 11 -2.23 15.36 -2.88
C PRO A 11 -1.92 15.80 -4.32
N GLY A 12 -2.95 15.98 -5.14
CA GLY A 12 -2.77 16.39 -6.55
C GLY A 12 -2.73 15.24 -7.56
N CYS A 13 -3.02 14.00 -7.12
CA CYS A 13 -3.23 12.86 -8.02
C CYS A 13 -4.32 13.11 -9.08
N SER A 14 -5.17 14.12 -8.89
CA SER A 14 -6.29 14.49 -9.78
C SER A 14 -7.26 13.33 -10.00
N GLN A 15 -7.53 12.57 -8.93
CA GLN A 15 -8.45 11.43 -9.00
C GLN A 15 -9.83 11.90 -9.48
N HIS A 16 -10.38 11.20 -10.48
CA HIS A 16 -11.65 11.57 -11.13
C HIS A 16 -11.64 12.97 -11.78
N ALA A 17 -10.47 13.46 -12.19
CA ALA A 17 -10.29 14.72 -12.91
C ALA A 17 -9.27 14.57 -14.06
N PRO A 18 -9.22 15.50 -15.03
CA PRO A 18 -8.23 15.48 -16.09
C PRO A 18 -6.79 15.48 -15.55
N ASN A 19 -5.88 14.83 -16.30
CA ASN A 19 -4.48 14.66 -15.91
C ASN A 19 -4.31 13.90 -14.57
N GLU A 20 -5.16 12.89 -14.34
CA GLU A 20 -4.95 11.89 -13.30
C GLU A 20 -3.59 11.21 -13.50
N HIS A 21 -2.72 11.27 -12.49
CA HIS A 21 -1.35 10.78 -12.62
C HIS A 21 -0.77 10.38 -11.28
N LEU A 22 0.17 9.43 -11.32
CA LEU A 22 0.93 8.96 -10.17
C LEU A 22 2.43 9.13 -10.44
N PRO A 23 3.16 9.91 -9.61
CA PRO A 23 4.60 10.05 -9.73
C PRO A 23 5.30 8.69 -9.63
N ALA A 24 6.24 8.42 -10.54
CA ALA A 24 6.95 7.15 -10.58
C ALA A 24 7.70 6.82 -9.28
N ALA A 25 8.18 7.85 -8.56
CA ALA A 25 8.81 7.68 -7.25
C ALA A 25 7.82 7.14 -6.20
N VAL A 26 6.60 7.70 -6.14
CA VAL A 26 5.54 7.24 -5.23
C VAL A 26 5.11 5.81 -5.57
N LEU A 27 4.96 5.50 -6.86
CA LEU A 27 4.65 4.13 -7.30
C LEU A 27 5.74 3.14 -6.87
N ARG A 28 7.02 3.51 -6.96
CA ARG A 28 8.12 2.63 -6.56
C ARG A 28 8.08 2.33 -5.06
N GLU A 29 7.88 3.36 -4.24
CA GLU A 29 7.75 3.19 -2.78
C GLU A 29 6.54 2.31 -2.42
N ALA A 30 5.39 2.58 -3.03
CA ALA A 30 4.17 1.78 -2.86
C ALA A 30 4.40 0.29 -3.15
N LEU A 31 5.06 -0.01 -4.28
CA LEU A 31 5.38 -1.39 -4.65
C LEU A 31 6.31 -2.05 -3.64
N SER A 32 7.34 -1.35 -3.15
CA SER A 32 8.24 -1.88 -2.13
C SER A 32 7.51 -2.18 -0.82
N ILE A 33 6.63 -1.28 -0.36
CA ILE A 33 5.82 -1.47 0.85
C ILE A 33 4.90 -2.68 0.72
N MET A 34 4.12 -2.76 -0.37
CA MET A 34 3.18 -3.87 -0.56
C MET A 34 3.89 -5.20 -0.73
N THR A 35 5.07 -5.22 -1.36
CA THR A 35 5.91 -6.43 -1.47
C THR A 35 6.34 -6.92 -0.08
N GLY A 36 6.85 -6.03 0.77
CA GLY A 36 7.23 -6.37 2.14
C GLY A 36 6.03 -6.85 2.97
N LEU A 37 4.91 -6.14 2.89
CA LEU A 37 3.69 -6.52 3.60
C LEU A 37 3.21 -7.92 3.20
N TYR A 38 3.10 -8.21 1.90
CA TYR A 38 2.67 -9.54 1.46
C TYR A 38 3.68 -10.64 1.81
N TRP A 39 4.97 -10.32 1.76
CA TRP A 39 6.02 -11.24 2.19
C TRP A 39 5.87 -11.60 3.67
N ASP A 40 5.77 -10.60 4.54
CA ASP A 40 5.67 -10.80 5.99
C ASP A 40 4.41 -11.60 6.35
N LEU A 41 3.28 -11.30 5.70
CA LEU A 41 2.03 -12.04 5.85
C LEU A 41 2.15 -13.52 5.45
N GLY A 42 2.89 -13.84 4.40
CA GLY A 42 3.09 -15.22 3.92
C GLY A 42 4.20 -15.98 4.66
N SER A 43 5.17 -15.28 5.24
CA SER A 43 6.35 -15.87 5.89
C SER A 43 6.07 -16.52 7.25
N GLY A 44 4.87 -16.35 7.81
CA GLY A 44 4.48 -16.92 9.11
C GLY A 44 5.08 -16.20 10.33
N SER A 45 5.79 -15.08 10.12
CA SER A 45 6.37 -14.27 11.21
C SER A 45 5.41 -13.19 11.73
N THR A 46 4.14 -13.20 11.31
CA THR A 46 3.12 -12.25 11.77
C THR A 46 2.81 -12.46 13.26
N PRO A 47 2.75 -11.40 14.08
CA PRO A 47 2.41 -11.53 15.50
C PRO A 47 1.06 -12.22 15.71
N HIS A 48 1.00 -13.15 16.67
CA HIS A 48 -0.26 -13.72 17.12
C HIS A 48 -1.03 -12.69 17.97
N GLY A 49 -2.33 -12.54 17.72
CA GLY A 49 -3.18 -11.74 18.59
C GLY A 49 -3.25 -12.40 19.97
N SER A 50 -2.82 -11.68 21.02
CA SER A 50 -3.10 -12.09 22.40
C SER A 50 -4.61 -12.00 22.62
N SER A 51 -5.27 -13.16 22.71
CA SER A 51 -6.66 -13.25 23.18
C SER A 51 -6.72 -13.15 24.70
#